data_AF-A0AAV5XYY0-F1
#
_entry.id   AF-A0AAV5XYY0-F1
#
_cell.length_a   1.000
_cell.length_b   1.000
_cell.length_c   1.000
_cell.angle_alpha   90.00
_cell.angle_beta   90.00
_cell.angle_gamma   90.00
#
_symmetry.space_group_name_H-M   'P 1'
#
loop_
_entity.id
_entity.type
_entity.pdbx_description
1 polymer ?
#
loop_
_entity_poly.entity_id
_entity_poly.type
_entity_poly.pdbx_seq_one_letter_code
_entity_poly.pdbx_strand_id
1 'polypeptide(L)'
;MSVLSRPAPVAPPTPVPPAPGYHGAVCEFKRRLIEATLHQVQGNRTHAARALGLQRTYLLRLIRDLGVAAPPPPPRRGRGNGASAPH
;
A
#
# COMPACT_ATOMS: atom_id res chain seq x y z
N MET A 1 50.40 14.19 -30.48
CA MET A 1 49.72 15.42 -30.01
C MET A 1 48.43 14.99 -29.34
N SER A 2 48.35 15.08 -28.01
CA SER A 2 47.25 14.56 -27.20
C SER A 2 45.95 15.35 -27.40
N VAL A 3 44.85 14.62 -27.53
CA VAL A 3 43.48 15.18 -27.52
C VAL A 3 43.06 15.47 -26.09
N LEU A 4 42.76 16.74 -25.79
CA LEU A 4 42.24 17.16 -24.49
C LEU A 4 40.74 16.85 -24.44
N SER A 5 40.37 15.75 -23.79
CA SER A 5 38.97 15.41 -23.52
C SER A 5 38.36 16.44 -22.56
N ARG A 6 37.32 17.16 -23.01
CA ARG A 6 36.55 18.10 -22.19
C ARG A 6 35.72 17.31 -21.15
N PRO A 7 35.73 17.68 -19.86
CA PRO A 7 34.79 17.12 -18.90
C PRO A 7 33.37 17.61 -19.22
N ALA A 8 32.40 16.70 -19.15
CA ALA A 8 30.99 17.01 -19.33
C ALA A 8 30.50 17.95 -18.21
N PRO A 9 29.58 18.89 -18.51
CA PRO A 9 29.00 19.76 -17.49
C PRO A 9 28.20 18.92 -16.51
N VAL A 10 28.61 18.95 -15.24
CA VAL A 10 27.85 18.35 -14.13
C VAL A 10 26.56 19.15 -14.01
N ALA A 11 25.43 18.55 -14.38
CA ALA A 11 24.13 19.19 -14.25
C ALA A 11 23.90 19.62 -12.78
N PRO A 12 23.27 20.78 -12.53
CA PRO A 12 23.01 21.22 -11.16
C PRO A 12 22.19 20.16 -10.42
N PRO A 13 22.46 19.92 -9.13
CA PRO A 13 21.69 18.97 -8.35
C PRO A 13 20.24 19.43 -8.36
N THR A 14 19.36 18.65 -9.01
CA THR A 14 17.92 18.81 -8.90
C THR A 14 17.58 18.86 -7.41
N PRO A 15 16.82 19.85 -6.92
CA PRO A 15 16.44 19.92 -5.52
C PRO A 15 15.66 18.66 -5.18
N VAL A 16 16.31 17.76 -4.44
CA VAL A 16 15.62 16.61 -3.87
C VAL A 16 14.63 17.16 -2.85
N PRO A 17 13.34 16.82 -2.95
CA PRO A 17 12.38 17.26 -1.95
C PRO A 17 12.89 16.79 -0.57
N PRO A 18 12.71 17.60 0.47
CA PRO A 18 13.20 17.26 1.81
C PRO A 18 12.68 15.88 2.20
N ALA A 19 13.59 15.01 2.63
CA ALA A 19 13.23 13.66 3.02
C ALA A 19 12.13 13.72 4.09
N PRO A 20 11.10 12.86 4.00
CA PRO A 20 10.07 12.84 5.02
C PRO A 20 10.72 12.58 6.38
N GLY A 21 10.37 13.42 7.37
CA GLY A 21 10.79 13.17 8.75
C GLY A 21 10.33 11.79 9.23
N TYR A 22 10.82 11.34 10.39
CA TYR A 22 10.56 10.01 10.93
C TYR A 22 9.11 9.53 10.78
N HIS A 23 8.13 10.37 11.16
CA HIS A 23 6.71 10.04 11.03
C HIS A 23 6.28 9.78 9.58
N GLY A 24 6.77 10.58 8.63
CA GLY A 24 6.48 10.40 7.21
C GLY A 24 7.09 9.11 6.69
N ALA A 25 8.35 8.83 7.02
CA ALA A 25 9.03 7.60 6.61
C ALA A 25 8.32 6.35 7.18
N VAL A 26 7.91 6.39 8.45
CA VAL A 26 7.17 5.29 9.09
C VAL A 26 5.76 5.13 8.49
N CYS A 27 5.07 6.23 8.19
CA CYS A 27 3.77 6.17 7.51
C CYS A 27 3.87 5.54 6.12
N GLU A 28 4.89 5.92 5.36
CA GLU A 28 5.18 5.41 4.03
C GLU A 28 5.49 3.90 4.05
N PHE A 29 6.36 3.48 4.98
CA PHE A 29 6.66 2.08 5.21
C PHE A 29 5.41 1.26 5.55
N LYS A 30 4.60 1.73 6.53
CA LYS A 30 3.36 1.06 6.90
C LYS A 30 2.40 0.93 5.71
N ARG A 31 2.27 1.98 4.90
CA ARG A 31 1.41 1.97 3.71
C ARG A 31 1.86 0.88 2.75
N ARG A 32 3.14 0.87 2.36
CA ARG A 32 3.71 -0.14 1.44
C ARG A 32 3.57 -1.57 1.97
N LEU A 33 3.82 -1.77 3.26
CA LEU A 33 3.68 -3.09 3.90
C LEU A 33 2.24 -3.61 3.82
N ILE A 34 1.26 -2.75 4.12
CA ILE A 34 -0.16 -3.11 4.05
C ILE A 34 -0.58 -3.38 2.61
N GLU A 35 -0.17 -2.54 1.65
CA GLU A 35 -0.43 -2.74 0.22
C GLU A 35 0.11 -4.09 -0.27
N ALA A 36 1.40 -4.36 -0.04
CA ALA A 36 2.03 -5.61 -0.45
C ALA A 36 1.29 -6.83 0.13
N THR A 37 0.93 -6.77 1.41
CA THR A 37 0.20 -7.87 2.06
C THR A 37 -1.18 -8.06 1.45
N LEU A 38 -1.92 -6.98 1.21
CA LEU A 38 -3.23 -7.04 0.58
C LEU A 38 -3.15 -7.62 -0.83
N HIS A 39 -2.11 -7.29 -1.60
CA HIS A 39 -1.86 -7.89 -2.91
C HIS A 39 -1.58 -9.40 -2.80
N GLN A 40 -0.74 -9.82 -1.86
CA GLN A 40 -0.42 -11.24 -1.64
C GLN A 40 -1.65 -12.07 -1.31
N VAL A 41 -2.60 -11.52 -0.55
CA VAL A 41 -3.83 -12.22 -0.12
C VAL A 41 -5.06 -11.89 -0.98
N GLN A 42 -4.85 -11.35 -2.18
CA GLN A 42 -5.89 -10.97 -3.14
C GLN A 42 -7.03 -10.12 -2.53
N GLY A 43 -6.68 -9.13 -1.72
CA GLY A 43 -7.64 -8.21 -1.10
C GLY A 43 -8.44 -8.79 0.07
N ASN A 44 -8.16 -10.02 0.52
CA ASN A 44 -8.80 -10.59 1.69
C ASN A 44 -8.32 -9.92 2.99
N ARG A 45 -9.01 -8.86 3.41
CA ARG A 45 -8.67 -8.04 4.58
C ARG A 45 -8.60 -8.82 5.90
N THR A 46 -9.38 -9.89 6.05
CA THR A 46 -9.31 -10.73 7.26
C THR A 46 -8.02 -11.54 7.26
N HIS A 47 -7.63 -12.08 6.11
CA HIS A 47 -6.38 -12.82 5.96
C HIS A 47 -5.17 -11.89 6.08
N ALA A 48 -5.20 -10.70 5.48
CA ALA A 48 -4.15 -9.69 5.63
C ALA A 48 -3.93 -9.29 7.09
N ALA A 49 -5.02 -9.07 7.85
CA ALA A 49 -4.93 -8.73 9.26
C ALA A 49 -4.23 -9.84 10.07
N ARG A 50 -4.59 -11.10 9.81
CA ARG A 50 -3.94 -12.27 10.44
C ARG A 50 -2.46 -12.39 10.05
N ALA A 51 -2.13 -12.21 8.77
CA ALA A 51 -0.75 -12.26 8.29
C ALA A 51 0.14 -11.18 8.92
N LEU A 52 -0.41 -9.99 9.18
CA LEU A 52 0.29 -8.90 9.86
C LEU A 52 0.25 -8.99 11.40
N GLY A 53 -0.44 -9.99 11.97
CA GLY A 53 -0.65 -10.09 13.42
C GLY A 53 -1.50 -8.95 14.00
N LEU A 54 -2.34 -8.30 13.19
CA LEU A 54 -3.17 -7.17 13.58
C LEU A 54 -4.63 -7.57 13.78
N GLN A 55 -5.32 -6.83 14.65
CA GLN A 55 -6.77 -6.89 14.68
C GLN A 55 -7.35 -6.32 13.39
N ARG A 56 -8.36 -7.00 12.81
CA ARG A 56 -9.00 -6.59 11.56
C ARG A 56 -9.51 -5.15 11.59
N THR A 57 -10.12 -4.72 12.70
CA THR A 57 -10.64 -3.34 12.86
C THR A 57 -9.53 -2.31 12.78
N TYR A 58 -8.38 -2.61 13.40
CA TYR A 58 -7.21 -1.74 13.36
C TYR A 58 -6.61 -1.67 11.95
N LEU A 59 -6.50 -2.79 11.23
CA LEU A 59 -6.09 -2.79 9.83
C LEU A 59 -6.99 -1.90 8.97
N LEU A 60 -8.31 -2.00 9.14
CA LEU A 60 -9.27 -1.17 8.39
C LEU A 60 -9.11 0.32 8.71
N ARG A 61 -8.75 0.66 9.95
CA ARG A 61 -8.43 2.03 10.33
C ARG A 61 -7.15 2.49 9.61
N LEU A 62 -6.08 1.71 9.66
CA LEU A 62 -4.83 2.02 8.97
C LEU A 62 -4.99 2.20 7.46
N ILE A 63 -5.81 1.37 6.80
CA ILE A 63 -6.06 1.49 5.35
C ILE A 63 -6.69 2.86 5.02
N ARG A 64 -7.59 3.35 5.87
CA ARG A 64 -8.26 4.65 5.71
C ARG A 64 -7.31 5.79 6.04
N ASP A 65 -6.63 5.71 7.18
CA ASP A 65 -5.77 6.78 7.70
C ASP A 65 -4.50 6.97 6.84
N LEU A 66 -3.99 5.89 6.21
CA LEU A 66 -2.78 5.92 5.39
C LEU A 66 -3.06 6.01 3.87
N GLY A 67 -4.32 5.99 3.45
CA GLY A 67 -4.70 6.05 2.03
C GLY A 67 -4.16 4.88 1.20
N VAL A 68 -4.18 3.67 1.77
CA VAL A 68 -3.67 2.45 1.10
C VAL A 68 -4.52 2.10 -0.13
N ALA A 69 -3.87 1.93 -1.28
CA ALA A 69 -4.52 1.44 -2.50
C ALA A 69 -4.79 -0.07 -2.39
N ALA A 70 -5.89 -0.44 -1.72
CA ALA A 70 -6.28 -1.84 -1.58
C ALA A 70 -6.98 -2.35 -2.86
N PRO A 71 -6.62 -3.52 -3.41
CA PRO A 71 -7.43 -4.17 -4.44
C PRO A 71 -8.86 -4.40 -3.93
N PRO A 72 -9.88 -4.31 -4.81
CA PRO A 72 -11.27 -4.48 -4.42
C PRO A 72 -11.46 -5.84 -3.72
N PRO A 73 -12.21 -5.90 -2.60
CA PRO A 73 -12.42 -7.16 -1.91
C PRO A 73 -13.09 -8.16 -2.86
N PRO A 74 -12.78 -9.46 -2.76
CA PRO A 74 -13.49 -10.47 -3.54
C PRO A 74 -15.00 -10.32 -3.29
N PRO A 75 -15.83 -10.53 -4.33
CA PRO A 75 -17.27 -10.41 -4.20
C PRO A 75 -17.71 -11.33 -3.07
N ARG A 76 -18.47 -10.77 -2.12
CA ARG A 76 -19.02 -11.54 -1.01
C ARG A 76 -19.97 -12.56 -1.62
N ARG A 77 -19.52 -13.82 -1.74
CA ARG A 77 -20.35 -14.94 -2.21
C ARG A 77 -21.62 -14.90 -1.37
N GLY A 78 -22.73 -14.60 -2.05
CA GLY A 78 -23.92 -14.01 -1.46
C GLY A 78 -24.31 -14.68 -0.15
N ARG A 79 -24.42 -13.86 0.90
CA ARG A 79 -25.33 -14.18 1.99
C ARG A 79 -26.72 -14.09 1.36
N GLY A 80 -27.14 -15.19 0.73
CA GLY A 80 -28.45 -15.36 0.16
C GLY A 80 -29.45 -14.96 1.23
N ASN A 81 -30.10 -13.83 0.98
CA ASN A 81 -31.34 -13.50 1.63
C ASN A 81 -32.26 -14.66 1.22
N GLY A 82 -32.53 -15.57 2.16
CA GLY A 82 -33.45 -16.67 1.96
C GLY A 82 -34.81 -16.07 1.69
N ALA A 83 -35.12 -15.86 0.42
CA ALA A 83 -36.48 -15.70 -0.05
C ALA A 83 -37.19 -17.02 0.25
N SER A 84 -37.79 -17.11 1.43
CA SER A 84 -38.81 -18.10 1.72
C SER A 84 -40.06 -17.74 0.93
N ALA A 85 -40.38 -18.53 -0.10
CA ALA A 85 -41.72 -18.82 -0.61
C ALA A 85 -41.63 -19.91 -1.70
N PRO A 86 -42.67 -20.71 -1.98
CA PRO A 86 -44.00 -20.83 -1.35
C PRO A 86 -44.37 -22.29 -0.95
N HIS A 87 -45.50 -22.48 -0.27
CA HIS A 87 -46.31 -23.70 -0.36
C HIS A 87 -47.81 -23.34 -0.32
#